data_AF-A0A6I3W1S4-F1
#
_entry.id   AF-A0A6I3W1S4-F1
#
_cell.length_a   1.000
_cell.length_b   1.000
_cell.length_c   1.000
_cell.angle_alpha   90.00
_cell.angle_beta   90.00
_cell.angle_gamma   90.00
#
_symmetry.space_group_name_H-M   'P 1'
#
loop_
_entity.id
_entity.type
_entity.pdbx_description
1 polymer ?
#
loop_
_entity_poly.entity_id
_entity_poly.type
_entity_poly.pdbx_seq_one_letter_code
_entity_poly.pdbx_strand_id
1 'polypeptide(L)' 'MTRLTDEQVIDDFQHIIGQTYSQAILHEVQQESGRPVRAGHYGTTDYCPERINLEMDDQDAITGITFG' A
#
# COMPACT_ATOMS: atom_id res chain seq x y z
N MET A 1 -12.04 -0.74 -15.02
CA MET A 1 -10.67 -0.35 -14.63
C MET A 1 -9.78 -1.55 -14.85
N THR A 2 -8.68 -1.37 -15.57
CA THR A 2 -7.64 -2.40 -15.71
C THR A 2 -6.77 -2.33 -14.47
N ARG A 3 -6.54 -3.47 -13.84
CA ARG A 3 -5.80 -3.54 -12.58
C ARG A 3 -4.29 -3.49 -12.82
N LEU A 4 -3.58 -2.73 -12.00
CA LEU A 4 -2.11 -2.61 -12.07
C LEU A 4 -1.42 -3.90 -11.63
N THR A 5 -0.31 -4.22 -12.28
CA THR A 5 0.62 -5.27 -11.80
C THR A 5 1.34 -4.81 -10.54
N ASP A 6 1.97 -5.72 -9.81
CA ASP A 6 2.77 -5.39 -8.63
C ASP A 6 3.90 -4.39 -8.94
N GLU A 7 4.57 -4.57 -10.09
CA GLU A 7 5.63 -3.67 -10.56
C GLU A 7 5.11 -2.26 -10.86
N GLN A 8 3.96 -2.16 -11.53
CA GLN A 8 3.32 -0.87 -11.80
C GLN A 8 2.87 -0.17 -10.51
N VAL A 9 2.33 -0.91 -9.54
CA VAL A 9 1.98 -0.34 -8.23
C VAL A 9 3.23 0.20 -7.52
N ILE A 10 4.34 -0.53 -7.52
CA ILE A 10 5.58 -0.05 -6.89
C ILE A 10 6.06 1.23 -7.57
N ASP A 11 6.13 1.25 -8.91
CA ASP A 11 6.63 2.41 -9.66
C ASP A 11 5.71 3.64 -9.48
N ASP A 12 4.39 3.46 -9.59
CA ASP A 12 3.42 4.54 -9.49
C ASP A 12 3.37 5.14 -8.07
N PHE A 13 3.48 4.31 -7.02
CA PHE A 13 3.40 4.74 -5.63
C PHE A 13 4.76 4.83 -4.92
N GLN A 14 5.90 4.82 -5.63
CA GLN A 14 7.20 5.01 -4.98
C GLN A 14 7.29 6.38 -4.26
N HIS A 15 6.55 7.36 -4.74
CA HIS A 15 6.54 8.72 -4.21
C HIS A 15 5.91 8.87 -2.81
N ILE A 16 5.14 7.88 -2.33
CA ILE A 16 4.56 7.92 -0.97
C ILE A 16 5.53 7.42 0.10
N ILE A 17 6.63 6.77 -0.27
CA ILE A 17 7.66 6.32 0.67
C ILE A 17 8.32 7.54 1.34
N GLY A 18 8.38 7.53 2.67
CA GLY A 18 8.86 8.62 3.52
C GLY A 18 7.80 9.67 3.87
N GLN A 19 6.59 9.59 3.30
CA GLN A 19 5.48 10.45 3.72
C GLN A 19 4.83 9.91 5.00
N THR A 20 4.35 10.81 5.85
CA THR A 20 3.48 10.41 6.97
C THR A 20 2.18 9.84 6.43
N TYR A 21 1.81 8.66 6.92
CA TYR A 21 0.58 7.98 6.57
C TYR A 21 -0.65 8.86 6.81
N SER A 22 -1.61 8.75 5.90
CA SER A 22 -2.93 9.32 6.07
C SER A 22 -3.99 8.47 5.38
N GLN A 23 -5.25 8.62 5.80
CA GLN A 23 -6.38 7.99 5.11
C GLN A 23 -6.52 8.46 3.65
N ALA A 24 -6.03 9.66 3.33
CA ALA A 24 -6.03 10.16 1.95
C ALA A 24 -5.11 9.32 1.05
N ILE A 25 -3.88 9.03 1.50
CA ILE A 25 -2.94 8.16 0.78
C ILE A 25 -3.54 6.76 0.61
N LEU A 26 -4.16 6.20 1.65
CA LEU A 26 -4.80 4.89 1.55
C LEU A 26 -5.89 4.87 0.47
N HIS A 27 -6.76 5.87 0.46
CA HIS A 27 -7.83 5.99 -0.51
C HIS A 27 -7.32 6.21 -1.93
N GLU A 28 -6.28 7.04 -2.11
CA GLU A 28 -5.63 7.29 -3.40
C GLU A 28 -5.09 5.98 -3.99
N VAL A 29 -4.24 5.26 -3.23
CA VAL A 29 -3.68 3.98 -3.66
C VAL A 29 -4.80 2.99 -3.99
N GLN A 30 -5.87 2.94 -3.19
CA GLN A 30 -6.99 2.03 -3.43
C GLN A 30 -7.76 2.35 -4.71
N GLN A 31 -8.02 3.64 -4.99
CA GLN A 31 -8.75 4.07 -6.18
C GLN A 31 -7.93 3.89 -7.45
N GLU A 32 -6.64 4.25 -7.41
CA GLU A 32 -5.77 4.24 -8.58
C GLU A 32 -5.29 2.83 -8.94
N SER A 33 -4.91 2.01 -7.95
CA SER A 33 -4.52 0.62 -8.20
C SER A 33 -5.71 -0.30 -8.50
N GLY A 34 -6.91 0.06 -8.02
CA GLY A 34 -8.09 -0.80 -8.04
C GLY A 34 -7.97 -2.02 -7.12
N ARG A 35 -7.06 -1.98 -6.14
CA ARG A 35 -6.74 -3.10 -5.23
C ARG A 35 -7.15 -2.78 -3.80
N PRO A 36 -7.47 -3.79 -2.98
CA PRO A 36 -7.58 -3.59 -1.54
C PRO A 36 -6.26 -3.05 -0.97
N VAL A 37 -6.32 -2.04 -0.12
CA VAL A 37 -5.15 -1.46 0.54
C VAL A 37 -5.32 -1.54 2.04
N ARG A 38 -4.22 -1.81 2.74
CA ARG A 38 -4.16 -1.78 4.21
C ARG A 38 -2.96 -0.93 4.63
N ALA A 39 -3.03 -0.26 5.78
CA ALA A 39 -1.88 0.35 6.47
C ALA A 39 -1.74 -0.21 7.90
N GLY A 40 -0.51 -0.45 8.38
CA GLY A 40 -0.25 -0.99 9.71
C GLY A 40 0.95 -1.93 9.84
N HIS A 41 1.29 -2.30 11.08
CA HIS A 41 2.15 -3.45 11.37
C HIS A 41 1.32 -4.74 11.32
N TYR A 42 1.62 -5.63 10.39
CA TYR A 42 0.82 -6.84 10.19
C TYR A 42 1.46 -8.08 10.79
N GLY A 43 0.67 -8.79 11.61
CA GLY A 43 1.01 -10.09 12.18
C GLY A 43 0.02 -11.21 11.83
N THR A 44 -0.90 -11.02 10.88
CA THR A 44 -1.94 -12.04 10.59
C THR A 44 -1.92 -12.56 9.15
N THR A 45 -2.23 -13.86 9.04
CA THR A 45 -1.98 -14.84 7.98
C THR A 45 -3.04 -14.94 6.88
N ASP A 46 -3.90 -13.93 6.72
CA ASP A 46 -4.95 -13.97 5.69
C ASP A 46 -4.35 -13.67 4.32
N TYR A 47 -4.07 -14.73 3.56
CA TYR A 47 -3.52 -14.66 2.22
C TYR A 47 -4.50 -13.96 1.27
N CYS A 48 -4.16 -12.74 0.90
CA CYS A 48 -4.82 -11.93 -0.11
C CYS A 48 -3.75 -11.40 -1.08
N PRO A 49 -3.34 -12.18 -2.09
CA PRO A 49 -2.28 -11.80 -3.04
C PRO A 49 -2.63 -10.50 -3.79
N GLU A 50 -3.91 -10.14 -3.77
CA GLU A 50 -4.42 -8.95 -4.39
C GLU A 50 -4.21 -7.66 -3.58
N ARG A 51 -3.94 -7.77 -2.28
CA ARG A 51 -3.86 -6.65 -1.36
C ARG A 51 -2.51 -5.96 -1.44
N ILE A 52 -2.54 -4.64 -1.39
CA ILE A 52 -1.38 -3.79 -1.15
C ILE A 52 -1.31 -3.53 0.34
N ASN A 53 -0.15 -3.77 0.94
CA ASN A 53 0.14 -3.46 2.33
C ASN A 53 1.12 -2.28 2.34
N LEU A 54 0.69 -1.17 2.96
CA LEU A 54 1.58 -0.05 3.28
C LEU A 54 2.27 -0.36 4.60
N GLU A 55 3.60 -0.47 4.55
CA GLU A 55 4.45 -0.63 5.74
C GLU A 55 4.76 0.73 6.32
N MET A 56 4.78 0.82 7.65
CA MET A 56 5.02 2.06 8.37
C MET A 56 6.07 1.84 9.45
N ASP A 57 6.77 2.90 9.84
CA ASP A 57 7.59 2.91 11.06
C ASP A 57 6.81 3.37 12.30
N ASP A 58 7.49 3.43 13.45
CA ASP A 58 6.91 3.86 14.74
C ASP A 58 6.46 5.33 14.76
N GLN A 59 6.74 6.11 13.70
CA GLN A 59 6.36 7.52 13.55
C GLN A 59 5.27 7.70 12.47
N ASP A 60 4.60 6.61 12.08
CA ASP A 60 3.61 6.55 11.01
C ASP A 60 4.15 6.96 9.63
N ALA A 61 5.48 6.97 9.41
CA ALA A 61 6.02 7.22 8.08
C ALA A 61 5.97 5.95 7.24
N ILE A 62 5.53 6.06 5.99
CA ILE A 62 5.43 4.91 5.08
C ILE A 62 6.86 4.49 4.68
N THR A 63 7.23 3.25 4.95
CA THR A 63 8.57 2.72 4.70
C THR A 63 8.64 1.77 3.51
N GLY A 64 7.50 1.20 3.10
CA GLY A 64 7.46 0.20 2.04
C GLY A 64 6.07 -0.14 1.54
N ILE A 65 6.04 -0.85 0.42
CA ILE A 65 4.84 -1.43 -0.18
C ILE A 65 5.10 -2.93 -0.35
N THR A 66 4.24 -3.76 0.22
CA THR A 66 4.27 -5.21 0.05
C THR A 66 2.94 -5.76 -0.45
N PHE A 67 2.93 -7.01 -0.89
CA PHE A 67 1.76 -7.67 -1.45
C PHE A 67 1.47 -8.96 -0.69
N GLY A 68 0.19 -9.25 -0.43
CA GLY A 68 -0.22 -10.50 0.23
C GLY A 68 -1.15 -10.32 1.43
#